data_AF-A0A1B8ENG2-F1
#
_entry.id   AF-A0A1B8ENG2-F1
#
_cell.length_a   1.000
_cell.length_b   1.000
_cell.length_c   1.000
_cell.angle_alpha   90.00
_cell.angle_beta   90.00
_cell.angle_gamma   90.00
#
_symmetry.space_group_name_H-M   'P 1'
#
loop_
_entity.id
_entity.type
_entity.pdbx_description
1 polymer ?
#
loop_
_entity_poly.entity_id
_entity_poly.type
_entity_poly.pdbx_seq_one_letter_code
_entity_poly.pdbx_strand_id
1 'polypeptide(L)'
;MSHAHSFFIPNAEDLTDMDSLLGYLYTLISVFHECLVCGSLKPNRLAVQDHMCGKGHCRLDFSNDRHKFWQFYDIEDSQDELRGVNLVPDDDELHLPSGKTVGSRSGTRSTHRNSNRRSSSEPSLRRRLLNGEESEATPLATLDRRLIARAGW
;
A
#
# COMPACT_ATOMS: atom_id res chain seq x y z
N MET A 1 -20.83 7.40 17.13
CA MET A 1 -21.11 7.97 15.78
C MET A 1 -20.27 7.30 14.69
N SER A 2 -18.96 7.13 14.90
CA SER A 2 -18.03 6.43 13.98
C SER A 2 -18.60 5.18 13.27
N HIS A 3 -19.05 4.18 14.01
CA HIS A 3 -19.52 2.90 13.45
C HIS A 3 -20.76 2.96 12.55
N ALA A 4 -21.58 4.02 12.60
CA ALA A 4 -22.85 4.10 11.86
C ALA A 4 -22.73 4.84 10.52
N HIS A 5 -21.76 5.76 10.41
CA HIS A 5 -21.60 6.63 9.23
C HIS A 5 -20.15 6.70 8.73
N SER A 6 -19.26 5.85 9.27
CA SER A 6 -17.81 5.85 9.01
C SER A 6 -17.12 7.20 9.27
N PHE A 7 -17.70 8.05 10.13
CA PHE A 7 -17.14 9.37 10.45
C PHE A 7 -15.96 9.27 11.41
N PHE A 8 -14.82 9.80 10.99
CA PHE A 8 -13.56 9.75 11.70
C PHE A 8 -12.89 11.14 11.71
N ILE A 9 -12.44 11.54 12.89
CA ILE A 9 -11.60 12.72 13.13
C ILE A 9 -10.20 12.17 13.46
N PRO A 10 -9.18 12.36 12.61
CA PRO A 10 -7.80 12.02 12.95
C PRO A 10 -7.31 12.86 14.13
N ASN A 11 -6.33 12.34 14.87
CA ASN A 11 -5.54 13.08 15.86
C ASN A 11 -6.38 13.95 16.82
N ALA A 12 -7.36 13.35 17.50
CA ALA A 12 -8.28 14.07 18.39
C ALA A 12 -7.59 14.72 19.62
N GLU A 13 -6.33 14.36 19.88
CA GLU A 13 -5.48 14.94 20.95
C GLU A 13 -4.82 16.27 20.51
N ASP A 14 -4.64 16.48 19.20
CA ASP A 14 -3.98 17.66 18.61
C ASP A 14 -4.99 18.79 18.26
N LEU A 15 -6.28 18.64 18.60
CA LEU A 15 -7.32 19.64 18.29
C LEU A 15 -7.27 20.82 19.27
N THR A 16 -7.26 22.03 18.74
CA THR A 16 -7.33 23.26 19.54
C THR A 16 -8.68 23.41 20.26
N ASP A 17 -9.77 23.04 19.57
CA ASP A 17 -11.14 23.03 20.10
C ASP A 17 -12.06 22.12 19.26
N MET A 18 -12.78 21.22 19.94
CA MET A 18 -13.74 20.32 19.29
C MET A 18 -15.05 21.03 18.90
N ASP A 19 -15.51 22.02 19.68
CA ASP A 19 -16.83 22.62 19.48
C ASP A 19 -16.85 23.54 18.24
N SER A 20 -15.78 24.28 17.97
CA SER A 20 -15.62 25.05 16.73
C SER A 20 -15.52 24.17 15.48
N LEU A 21 -14.80 23.04 15.53
CA LEU A 21 -14.79 22.08 14.41
C LEU A 21 -16.20 21.52 14.18
N LEU A 22 -16.89 21.07 15.23
CA LEU A 22 -18.26 20.53 15.12
C LEU A 22 -19.25 21.59 14.63
N GLY A 23 -19.13 22.84 15.07
CA GLY A 23 -19.94 23.98 14.60
C GLY A 23 -19.69 24.32 13.12
N TYR A 24 -18.44 24.28 12.67
CA TYR A 24 -18.08 24.47 11.27
C TYR A 24 -18.64 23.34 10.38
N LEU A 25 -18.45 22.08 10.78
CA LEU A 25 -19.00 20.91 10.09
C LEU A 25 -20.54 20.92 10.06
N TYR A 26 -21.19 21.30 11.16
CA TYR A 26 -22.64 21.50 11.22
C TYR A 26 -23.10 22.54 10.19
N THR A 27 -22.36 23.65 10.05
CA THR A 27 -22.68 24.72 9.11
C THR A 27 -22.56 24.26 7.66
N LEU A 28 -21.49 23.55 7.30
CA LEU A 28 -21.33 22.96 5.96
C LEU A 28 -22.48 22.01 5.60
N ILE A 29 -22.82 21.09 6.51
CA ILE A 29 -23.80 20.02 6.24
C ILE A 29 -25.25 20.52 6.34
N SER A 30 -25.55 21.43 7.26
CA SER A 30 -26.93 21.82 7.61
C SER A 30 -27.38 23.16 7.03
N VAL A 31 -26.45 24.05 6.67
CA VAL A 31 -26.76 25.36 6.07
C VAL A 31 -26.40 25.38 4.59
N PHE A 32 -25.17 24.97 4.24
CA PHE A 32 -24.72 24.95 2.84
C PHE A 32 -25.09 23.67 2.08
N HIS A 33 -25.48 22.60 2.79
CA HIS A 33 -25.75 21.27 2.23
C HIS A 33 -24.57 20.73 1.40
N GLU A 34 -23.35 20.99 1.86
CA GLU A 34 -22.11 20.69 1.15
C GLU A 34 -21.45 19.38 1.63
N CYS A 35 -20.95 18.60 0.67
CA CYS A 35 -20.23 17.36 0.94
C CYS A 35 -18.74 17.60 1.22
N LEU A 36 -18.29 17.27 2.44
CA LEU A 36 -16.94 17.56 2.97
C LEU A 36 -15.76 17.16 2.08
N VAL A 37 -15.88 16.07 1.30
CA VAL A 37 -14.79 15.54 0.47
C VAL A 37 -14.85 16.07 -0.97
N CYS A 38 -16.01 16.01 -1.62
CA CYS A 38 -16.13 16.33 -3.06
C CYS A 38 -16.69 17.73 -3.35
N GLY A 39 -17.01 18.52 -2.32
CA GLY A 39 -17.57 19.87 -2.45
C GLY A 39 -18.94 19.97 -3.12
N SER A 40 -19.60 18.85 -3.42
CA SER A 40 -20.86 18.88 -4.19
C SER A 40 -22.05 19.26 -3.31
N LEU A 41 -22.62 20.43 -3.61
CA LEU A 41 -23.86 20.94 -2.99
C LEU A 41 -25.07 20.03 -3.27
N LYS A 42 -26.10 20.11 -2.43
CA LYS A 42 -27.35 19.33 -2.53
C LYS A 42 -28.57 20.21 -2.19
N PRO A 43 -29.79 19.85 -2.64
CA PRO A 43 -30.97 20.68 -2.41
C PRO A 43 -31.42 20.74 -0.95
N ASN A 44 -31.04 19.79 -0.09
CA ASN A 44 -31.38 19.77 1.32
C ASN A 44 -30.41 18.91 2.16
N ARG A 45 -30.46 19.07 3.49
CA ARG A 45 -29.63 18.37 4.47
C ARG A 45 -29.70 16.83 4.35
N LEU A 46 -30.89 16.27 4.09
CA LEU A 46 -31.04 14.82 3.95
C LEU A 46 -30.33 14.31 2.69
N ALA A 47 -30.42 15.03 1.58
CA ALA A 47 -29.75 14.68 0.32
C ALA A 47 -28.22 14.82 0.36
N VAL A 48 -27.64 15.65 1.24
CA VAL A 48 -26.19 15.63 1.50
C VAL A 48 -25.79 14.52 2.46
N GLN A 49 -26.58 14.24 3.49
CA GLN A 49 -26.32 13.15 4.42
C GLN A 49 -26.37 11.78 3.72
N ASP A 50 -27.37 11.55 2.86
CA ASP A 50 -27.47 10.35 2.02
C ASP A 50 -26.31 10.25 1.02
N HIS A 51 -26.00 11.34 0.30
CA HIS A 51 -24.84 11.39 -0.59
C HIS A 51 -23.51 11.08 0.12
N MET A 52 -23.32 11.60 1.33
CA MET A 52 -22.11 11.38 2.12
C MET A 52 -22.02 9.93 2.62
N CYS A 53 -23.13 9.35 3.11
CA CYS A 53 -23.16 7.96 3.54
C CYS A 53 -22.97 7.00 2.37
N GLY A 54 -23.76 7.15 1.30
CA GLY A 54 -23.73 6.27 0.13
C GLY A 54 -22.44 6.29 -0.70
N LYS A 55 -21.57 7.30 -0.49
CA LYS A 55 -20.22 7.37 -1.09
C LYS A 55 -19.06 7.23 -0.09
N GLY A 56 -19.33 7.11 1.21
CA GLY A 56 -18.28 7.15 2.24
C GLY A 56 -17.53 8.49 2.32
N HIS A 57 -18.17 9.60 1.95
CA HIS A 57 -17.61 10.95 2.06
C HIS A 57 -17.76 11.57 3.46
N CYS A 58 -18.14 10.77 4.46
CA CYS A 58 -18.15 11.16 5.87
C CYS A 58 -16.74 11.19 6.46
N ARG A 59 -15.81 12.00 5.91
CA ARG A 59 -14.45 12.15 6.45
C ARG A 59 -13.92 13.56 6.21
N LEU A 60 -12.97 13.98 7.03
CA LEU A 60 -12.18 15.17 6.78
C LEU A 60 -11.16 14.88 5.67
N ASP A 61 -10.91 15.86 4.80
CA ASP A 61 -9.90 15.78 3.74
C ASP A 61 -8.87 16.90 3.93
N PHE A 62 -7.70 16.53 4.45
CA PHE A 62 -6.59 17.43 4.70
C PHE A 62 -5.75 17.73 3.45
N SER A 63 -6.05 17.08 2.31
CA SER A 63 -5.36 17.33 1.03
C SER A 63 -6.00 18.47 0.24
N ASN A 64 -6.99 19.16 0.82
CA ASN A 64 -7.98 19.95 0.10
C ASN A 64 -8.25 21.29 0.80
N ASP A 65 -7.57 22.33 0.32
CA ASP A 65 -7.59 23.72 0.83
C ASP A 65 -8.97 24.40 0.91
N ARG A 66 -10.04 23.77 0.39
CA ARG A 66 -11.41 24.33 0.40
C ARG A 66 -11.96 24.58 1.79
N HIS A 67 -11.63 23.71 2.75
CA HIS A 67 -12.17 23.75 4.12
C HIS A 67 -11.12 24.04 5.19
N LYS A 68 -9.83 24.01 4.83
CA LYS A 68 -8.68 24.35 5.69
C LYS A 68 -8.71 23.67 7.07
N PHE A 69 -9.09 22.39 7.11
CA PHE A 69 -9.31 21.65 8.36
C PHE A 69 -8.09 21.65 9.31
N TRP A 70 -6.87 21.83 8.79
CA TRP A 70 -5.66 21.99 9.61
C TRP A 70 -5.72 23.18 10.58
N GLN A 71 -6.54 24.21 10.32
CA GLN A 71 -6.66 25.39 11.18
C GLN A 71 -7.36 25.09 12.53
N PHE A 72 -7.97 23.91 12.69
CA PHE A 72 -8.55 23.43 13.95
C PHE A 72 -7.58 22.55 14.79
N TYR A 73 -6.35 22.39 14.31
CA TYR A 73 -5.32 21.55 14.93
C TYR A 73 -4.11 22.41 15.31
N ASP A 74 -3.66 22.30 16.55
CA ASP A 74 -2.45 22.97 17.03
C ASP A 74 -1.24 22.07 16.77
N ILE A 75 -0.90 21.91 15.48
CA ILE A 75 0.27 21.16 15.07
C ILE A 75 1.51 21.98 15.44
N GLU A 76 2.16 21.63 16.55
CA GLU A 76 3.43 22.25 16.97
C GLU A 76 4.44 22.17 15.81
N ASP A 77 4.73 23.32 15.20
CA ASP A 77 5.51 23.40 13.97
C ASP A 77 7.01 23.22 14.24
N SER A 78 7.40 21.98 14.49
CA SER A 78 8.77 21.52 14.75
C SER A 78 9.75 21.72 13.57
N GLN A 79 9.39 22.51 12.55
CA GLN A 79 10.28 22.97 11.48
C GLN A 79 11.53 23.69 11.99
N ASP A 80 11.51 24.32 13.18
CA ASP A 80 12.71 24.98 13.74
C ASP A 80 13.80 23.98 14.15
N GLU A 81 13.43 22.77 14.61
CA GLU A 81 14.37 21.65 14.83
C GLU A 81 14.77 20.96 13.51
N LEU A 82 13.97 21.08 12.45
CA LEU A 82 14.23 20.41 11.16
C LEU A 82 15.20 21.17 10.23
N ARG A 83 15.61 22.41 10.57
CA ARG A 83 16.49 23.26 9.75
C ARG A 83 17.88 22.67 9.46
N GLY A 84 18.27 21.57 10.09
CA GLY A 84 19.54 20.87 9.85
C GLY A 84 19.51 19.74 8.81
N VAL A 85 18.33 19.23 8.42
CA VAL A 85 18.23 18.00 7.61
C VAL A 85 18.30 18.31 6.11
N ASN A 86 19.52 18.45 5.58
CA ASN A 86 19.74 18.62 4.15
C ASN A 86 19.47 17.31 3.39
N LEU A 87 18.21 17.11 2.98
CA LEU A 87 17.79 16.03 2.08
C LEU A 87 18.30 16.30 0.65
N VAL A 88 19.59 16.07 0.42
CA VAL A 88 20.19 16.07 -0.92
C VAL A 88 19.53 14.95 -1.74
N PRO A 89 18.83 15.26 -2.86
CA PRO A 89 18.30 14.24 -3.75
C PRO A 89 19.43 13.76 -4.66
N ASP A 90 20.07 12.65 -4.29
CA ASP A 90 20.90 11.87 -5.20
C ASP A 90 20.02 10.79 -5.85
N ASP A 91 20.04 10.67 -7.18
CA ASP A 91 18.86 10.35 -8.02
C ASP A 91 18.11 9.01 -7.79
N ASP A 92 18.61 8.09 -6.96
CA ASP A 92 17.92 6.82 -6.61
C ASP A 92 18.01 6.43 -5.11
N GLU A 93 18.55 7.25 -4.18
CA GLU A 93 18.65 6.89 -2.74
C GLU A 93 18.25 8.02 -1.76
N LEU A 94 17.41 7.69 -0.77
CA LEU A 94 16.98 8.60 0.30
C LEU A 94 17.60 8.21 1.65
N HIS A 95 18.34 9.13 2.28
CA HIS A 95 18.96 8.92 3.60
C HIS A 95 18.05 9.51 4.69
N LEU A 96 17.53 8.67 5.60
CA LEU A 96 16.66 9.12 6.69
C LEU A 96 17.49 9.55 7.92
N PRO A 97 16.99 10.49 8.75
CA PRO A 97 17.60 10.85 10.04
C PRO A 97 17.85 9.67 11.00
N SER A 98 17.18 8.53 10.78
CA SER A 98 17.43 7.27 11.52
C SER A 98 18.69 6.50 11.08
N GLY A 99 19.53 7.07 10.20
CA GLY A 99 20.73 6.44 9.67
C GLY A 99 20.49 5.31 8.66
N LYS A 100 19.24 5.16 8.19
CA LYS A 100 18.83 4.15 7.20
C LYS A 100 18.76 4.78 5.82
N THR A 101 19.26 4.09 4.80
CA THR A 101 19.07 4.48 3.41
C THR A 101 17.93 3.67 2.77
N VAL A 102 17.18 4.31 1.86
CA VAL A 102 16.02 3.72 1.17
C VAL A 102 16.18 4.01 -0.31
N GLY A 103 16.44 2.96 -1.10
CA GLY A 103 16.54 3.05 -2.55
C GLY A 103 15.19 3.17 -3.24
N SER A 104 15.14 3.95 -4.32
CA SER A 104 13.96 4.16 -5.14
C SER A 104 13.52 2.88 -5.88
N ARG A 105 12.19 2.67 -5.95
CA ARG A 105 11.56 1.49 -6.58
C ARG A 105 11.92 1.29 -8.07
N SER A 106 12.39 2.34 -8.74
CA SER A 106 12.98 2.36 -10.09
C SER A 106 14.20 1.44 -10.22
N GLY A 107 15.10 1.43 -9.23
CA GLY A 107 16.39 0.73 -9.28
C GLY A 107 16.32 -0.80 -9.13
N THR A 108 15.12 -1.38 -8.98
CA THR A 108 14.87 -2.78 -8.56
C THR A 108 15.35 -3.88 -9.53
N ARG A 109 16.03 -3.54 -10.62
CA ARG A 109 16.54 -4.49 -11.63
C ARG A 109 18.00 -4.97 -11.40
N SER A 110 18.73 -4.41 -10.42
CA SER A 110 20.17 -4.68 -10.25
C SER A 110 20.54 -5.56 -9.04
N THR A 111 19.79 -5.47 -7.94
CA THR A 111 20.19 -5.98 -6.61
C THR A 111 20.22 -7.51 -6.45
N HIS A 112 19.67 -8.29 -7.40
CA HIS A 112 19.76 -9.76 -7.39
C HIS A 112 20.98 -10.34 -8.13
N ARG A 113 22.01 -9.55 -8.42
CA ARG A 113 23.31 -10.08 -8.85
C ARG A 113 24.06 -10.78 -7.71
N ASN A 114 23.74 -12.05 -7.49
CA ASN A 114 24.51 -12.96 -6.63
C ASN A 114 25.98 -13.01 -7.08
N SER A 115 26.85 -12.28 -6.38
CA SER A 115 28.29 -12.18 -6.66
C SER A 115 29.07 -13.46 -6.32
N ASN A 116 28.44 -14.44 -5.66
CA ASN A 116 29.13 -15.65 -5.19
C ASN A 116 29.35 -16.72 -6.28
N ARG A 117 29.08 -16.43 -7.56
CA ARG A 117 29.65 -17.21 -8.68
C ARG A 117 31.09 -16.77 -8.99
N ARG A 118 31.99 -16.93 -8.01
CA ARG A 118 33.43 -16.98 -8.30
C ARG A 118 33.74 -18.21 -9.13
N SER A 119 34.56 -18.02 -10.16
CA SER A 119 34.90 -19.05 -11.14
C SER A 119 35.93 -20.04 -10.62
N SER A 120 35.61 -21.35 -10.63
CA SER A 120 36.57 -22.44 -10.49
C SER A 120 36.23 -23.60 -11.42
N SER A 121 36.59 -23.47 -12.70
CA SER A 121 37.14 -24.60 -13.46
C SER A 121 38.49 -25.00 -12.82
N GLU A 122 38.96 -26.24 -12.84
CA GLU A 122 38.54 -27.40 -13.65
C GLU A 122 38.67 -28.72 -12.79
N PRO A 123 38.92 -29.96 -13.28
CA PRO A 123 38.14 -31.12 -12.84
C PRO A 123 38.87 -32.07 -11.87
N SER A 124 38.14 -33.08 -11.36
CA SER A 124 38.73 -34.27 -10.74
C SER A 124 38.01 -35.55 -11.16
N LEU A 125 38.75 -36.51 -11.72
CA LEU A 125 38.25 -37.81 -12.20
C LEU A 125 38.23 -38.87 -11.09
N ARG A 126 37.46 -39.95 -11.31
CA ARG A 126 37.32 -41.16 -10.46
C ARG A 126 36.43 -40.91 -9.22
N ARG A 127 35.69 -41.90 -8.70
CA ARG A 127 35.94 -43.36 -8.68
C ARG A 127 34.68 -44.19 -9.03
N ARG A 128 34.89 -45.29 -9.76
CA ARG A 128 33.90 -46.35 -10.06
C ARG A 128 34.09 -47.56 -9.11
N LEU A 129 33.13 -48.49 -9.20
CA LEU A 129 33.16 -49.92 -8.82
C LEU A 129 32.64 -50.24 -7.40
N LEU A 130 31.51 -50.95 -7.22
CA LEU A 130 31.20 -52.42 -7.32
C LEU A 130 31.20 -53.06 -5.90
N ASN A 131 30.40 -54.06 -5.51
CA ASN A 131 29.50 -54.99 -6.24
C ASN A 131 28.40 -55.60 -5.32
N GLY A 132 27.37 -56.24 -5.91
CA GLY A 132 26.56 -57.32 -5.29
C GLY A 132 25.27 -56.91 -4.54
N GLU A 133 24.18 -57.70 -4.49
CA GLU A 133 23.86 -59.02 -5.11
C GLU A 133 22.34 -59.11 -5.48
N GLU A 134 21.94 -60.19 -6.15
CA GLU A 134 20.63 -60.54 -6.78
C GLU A 134 19.37 -60.57 -5.85
N SER A 135 18.11 -60.66 -6.31
CA SER A 135 17.48 -60.93 -7.65
C SER A 135 16.08 -60.23 -7.73
N GLU A 136 15.06 -60.48 -8.59
CA GLU A 136 14.72 -61.45 -9.67
C GLU A 136 13.60 -60.85 -10.60
N ALA A 137 13.15 -61.62 -11.61
CA ALA A 137 11.78 -61.70 -12.18
C ALA A 137 11.10 -60.48 -12.86
N THR A 138 11.43 -60.28 -14.15
CA THR A 138 10.55 -59.69 -15.21
C THR A 138 9.54 -60.75 -15.75
N PRO A 139 8.57 -60.52 -16.71
CA PRO A 139 8.42 -59.54 -17.83
C PRO A 139 7.10 -58.71 -17.82
N LEU A 140 6.93 -57.56 -18.52
CA LEU A 140 7.13 -57.10 -19.93
C LEU A 140 6.05 -57.56 -20.95
N ALA A 141 5.14 -56.64 -21.33
CA ALA A 141 4.38 -56.50 -22.60
C ALA A 141 3.20 -55.50 -22.41
N THR A 142 2.62 -54.74 -23.37
CA THR A 142 2.96 -54.24 -24.73
C THR A 142 1.95 -53.12 -25.13
N LEU A 143 2.27 -52.29 -26.14
CA LEU A 143 1.42 -51.67 -27.21
C LEU A 143 -0.14 -51.58 -27.06
N ASP A 144 -0.89 -50.57 -27.54
CA ASP A 144 -0.67 -49.37 -28.42
C ASP A 144 -1.89 -48.39 -28.30
N ARG A 145 -1.85 -47.23 -28.99
CA ARG A 145 -2.95 -46.40 -29.57
C ARG A 145 -4.41 -46.71 -29.18
N ARG A 146 -5.28 -45.69 -29.01
CA ARG A 146 -5.69 -44.75 -30.09
C ARG A 146 -6.49 -43.52 -29.62
N LEU A 147 -6.66 -42.57 -30.55
CA LEU A 147 -7.52 -41.38 -30.49
C LEU A 147 -9.03 -41.70 -30.41
N ILE A 148 -9.82 -40.75 -29.91
CA ILE A 148 -11.04 -40.20 -30.53
C ILE A 148 -11.29 -38.78 -29.96
N ALA A 149 -11.92 -37.90 -30.74
CA ALA A 149 -12.29 -36.54 -30.33
C ALA A 149 -13.75 -36.23 -30.77
N ARG A 150 -14.46 -35.40 -29.98
CA ARG A 150 -15.74 -34.66 -30.25
C ARG A 150 -16.50 -34.43 -28.92
N ALA A 151 -17.52 -33.58 -28.81
CA ALA A 151 -17.80 -32.25 -29.38
C ALA A 151 -19.19 -31.76 -28.86
N GLY A 152 -19.32 -30.47 -28.54
CA GLY A 152 -20.57 -29.85 -28.07
C GLY A 152 -20.94 -30.19 -26.61
N TRP A 153 -21.92 -29.52 -26.02
CA TRP A 153 -22.76 -28.44 -26.58
C TRP A 153 -22.27 -27.05 -26.14
#